data_AF-A0A1T5GHK9-F1
#
_entry.id   AF-A0A1T5GHK9-F1
#
_cell.length_a   1.000
_cell.length_b   1.000
_cell.length_c   1.000
_cell.angle_alpha   90.00
_cell.angle_beta   90.00
_cell.angle_gamma   90.00
#
_symmetry.space_group_name_H-M   'P 1'
#
loop_
_entity.id
_entity.type
_entity.pdbx_description
1 polymer ?
#
loop_
_entity_poly.entity_id
_entity_poly.type
_entity_poly.pdbx_seq_one_letter_code
_entity_poly.pdbx_strand_id
1 'polypeptide(L)' 'VFRNLSEVREQAETWLADYNGEIPHDSLGGLTPAEFRQQNDPAASGYGWN' A
#
# COMPACT_ATOMS: atom_id res chain seq x y z
N VAL A 1 -12.76 -11.65 -19.77
CA VAL A 1 -12.18 -12.94 -19.32
C VAL A 1 -10.69 -12.90 -19.60
N PHE A 2 -9.84 -13.40 -18.70
CA PHE A 2 -8.38 -13.46 -18.90
C PHE A 2 -8.01 -14.66 -19.76
N ARG A 3 -6.95 -14.53 -20.57
CA ARG A 3 -6.51 -15.59 -21.51
C ARG A 3 -5.51 -16.56 -20.88
N ASN A 4 -4.77 -16.12 -19.87
CA ASN A 4 -3.80 -16.93 -19.12
C ASN A 4 -3.49 -16.31 -17.75
N LEU A 5 -2.69 -17.02 -16.94
CA LEU A 5 -2.30 -16.58 -15.60
C LEU A 5 -1.39 -15.35 -15.59
N SER A 6 -0.60 -15.12 -16.64
CA SER A 6 0.28 -13.96 -16.73
C SER A 6 -0.51 -12.67 -16.82
N GLU A 7 -1.59 -12.64 -17.62
CA GLU A 7 -2.48 -11.47 -17.72
C GLU A 7 -3.13 -11.13 -16.36
N VAL A 8 -3.55 -12.14 -15.61
CA VAL A 8 -4.10 -11.93 -14.25
C VAL A 8 -3.04 -11.34 -13.33
N ARG A 9 -1.83 -11.88 -13.39
CA ARG A 9 -0.71 -11.44 -12.54
C ARG A 9 -0.31 -10.01 -12.83
N GLU A 10 -0.16 -9.64 -14.09
CA GLU A 10 0.16 -8.27 -14.50
C GLU A 10 -0.89 -7.28 -13.99
N GLN A 11 -2.18 -7.59 -14.20
CA GLN A 11 -3.25 -6.71 -13.74
C GLN A 11 -3.30 -6.58 -12.21
N ALA A 12 -3.02 -7.67 -11.49
CA ALA A 12 -2.96 -7.67 -10.03
C ALA A 12 -1.75 -6.89 -9.52
N GLU A 13 -0.58 -7.00 -10.18
CA GLU A 13 0.63 -6.24 -9.86
C GLU A 13 0.38 -4.74 -10.06
N THR A 14 -0.25 -4.33 -11.17
CA THR A 14 -0.65 -2.94 -11.40
C THR A 14 -1.60 -2.43 -10.32
N TRP A 15 -2.67 -3.18 -10.04
CA TRP A 15 -3.63 -2.78 -9.01
C TRP A 15 -2.99 -2.66 -7.62
N LEU A 16 -2.07 -3.57 -7.27
CA LEU A 16 -1.37 -3.55 -6.00
C LEU A 16 -0.46 -2.32 -5.87
N ALA A 17 0.17 -1.88 -6.96
CA ALA A 17 0.96 -0.66 -6.99
C ALA A 17 0.07 0.56 -6.73
N ASP A 18 -1.03 0.70 -7.46
CA ASP A 18 -1.97 1.82 -7.32
C ASP A 18 -2.59 1.86 -5.92
N TYR A 19 -3.07 0.70 -5.43
CA TYR A 19 -3.69 0.59 -4.11
C TYR A 19 -2.76 1.02 -2.99
N ASN A 20 -1.50 0.62 -3.06
CA ASN A 20 -0.52 0.91 -2.00
C ASN A 20 0.11 2.29 -2.11
N GLY A 21 0.21 2.86 -3.32
CA GLY A 21 1.01 4.06 -3.57
C GLY A 21 0.22 5.29 -3.99
N GLU A 22 -0.94 5.13 -4.64
CA GLU A 22 -1.62 6.24 -5.34
C GLU A 22 -3.03 6.49 -4.81
N ILE A 23 -3.73 5.45 -4.33
CA ILE A 23 -5.12 5.56 -3.91
C ILE A 23 -5.20 5.93 -2.42
N PRO A 24 -5.77 7.10 -2.07
CA PRO A 24 -6.03 7.46 -0.68
C PRO A 24 -7.22 6.68 -0.12
N HIS A 25 -7.14 6.32 1.17
CA HIS A 25 -8.19 5.55 1.86
C HIS A 25 -8.78 6.35 3.01
N ASP A 26 -10.10 6.52 3.02
CA ASP A 26 -10.82 7.24 4.10
C ASP A 26 -10.57 6.62 5.49
N SER A 27 -10.46 5.29 5.56
CA SER A 27 -10.14 4.57 6.80
C SER A 27 -8.73 4.86 7.34
N LEU A 28 -7.83 5.33 6.48
CA LEU A 28 -6.48 5.79 6.84
C LEU A 28 -6.40 7.32 6.95
N GLY A 29 -7.54 8.01 6.99
CA GLY A 29 -7.59 9.48 7.05
C GLY A 29 -7.24 10.16 5.72
N GLY A 30 -7.48 9.48 4.59
CA GLY A 30 -7.16 9.98 3.25
C GLY A 30 -5.72 9.72 2.82
N LEU A 31 -4.99 8.85 3.52
CA LEU A 31 -3.63 8.45 3.17
C LEU A 31 -3.61 7.19 2.32
N THR A 32 -2.55 7.03 1.54
CA THR A 32 -2.23 5.73 0.93
C THR A 32 -1.65 4.78 1.98
N PRO A 33 -1.68 3.46 1.76
CA PRO A 33 -1.09 2.48 2.68
C PRO A 33 0.41 2.69 2.88
N ALA A 34 1.15 3.12 1.85
CA ALA A 34 2.57 3.43 1.96
C ALA A 34 2.83 4.65 2.86
N GLU A 35 2.06 5.72 2.68
CA GLU A 35 2.14 6.93 3.51
C GLU A 35 1.80 6.63 4.97
N PHE A 36 0.71 5.89 5.20
CA PHE A 36 0.31 5.49 6.55
C PHE A 36 1.41 4.68 7.24
N ARG A 37 2.04 3.74 6.53
CA ARG A 37 3.17 2.96 7.08
C ARG A 37 4.33 3.86 7.48
N GLN A 38 4.69 4.83 6.65
CA GLN A 38 5.80 5.74 6.94
C GLN A 38 5.50 6.61 8.17
N GLN A 39 4.27 7.10 8.31
CA GLN A 39 3.86 7.92 9.46
C GLN A 39 3.83 7.14 10.78
N ASN A 40 3.50 5.84 10.70
CA ASN A 40 3.38 4.96 11.86
C ASN A 40 4.60 4.03 12.01
N ASP A 41 5.73 4.35 11.36
CA ASP A 41 6.94 3.56 11.50
C ASP A 41 7.43 3.62 12.96
N PRO A 42 7.49 2.47 13.66
CA PRO A 42 7.97 2.44 15.04
C PRO A 42 9.37 3.01 15.21
N ALA A 43 10.21 2.91 14.16
CA ALA A 43 11.57 3.46 14.16
C ALA A 43 11.59 4.99 14.02
N ALA A 44 10.53 5.59 13.45
CA ALA A 44 10.33 7.03 13.42
C ALA A 44 9.70 7.55 14.73
N SER A 45 8.99 6.69 15.46
CA SER A 45 8.54 7.01 16.81
C SER A 45 9.77 7.06 17.73
N GLY A 46 10.09 8.24 18.28
CA GLY A 46 11.23 8.43 19.20
C GLY A 46 11.15 7.63 20.51
N TYR A 47 10.12 6.80 20.67
CA TYR A 47 10.03 5.79 21.71
C TYR A 47 10.74 4.54 21.20
N GLY A 48 12.06 4.51 21.38
CA GLY A 48 12.82 3.27 21.28
C GLY A 48 12.22 2.26 22.25
N TRP A 49 11.44 1.31 21.73
CA TRP A 49 11.04 0.13 22.47
C TRP A 49 12.32 -0.68 22.74
N ASN A 50 12.93 -0.42 23.90
CA ASN A 50 13.87 -1.33 24.54
C ASN A 50 13.11 -2.48 25.17
#